data_AF-A0A9E1JIE3-F1
#
_entry.id   AF-A0A9E1JIE3-F1
#
_cell.length_a   1.000
_cell.length_b   1.000
_cell.length_c   1.000
_cell.angle_alpha   90.00
_cell.angle_beta   90.00
_cell.angle_gamma   90.00
#
_symmetry.space_group_name_H-M   'P 1'
#
loop_
_entity.id
_entity.type
_entity.pdbx_description
1 polymer ?
#
loop_
_entity_poly.entity_id
_entity_poly.type
_entity_poly.pdbx_seq_one_letter_code
_entity_poly.pdbx_strand_id
1 'polypeptide(L)'
;MLLHDFIYEWDGKSSKGEKPISWWPGSYRVKIVRLATDSNNISYLVHTAVILKNAKTNPAMNTSLKNYIHNFARIISKEYNLNIDKTLWIELDDKIRVASLNPEQKLSPEILYTISWRSIRPNELAMIKPYITDM
;
A
#
# COMPACT_ATOMS: atom_id res chain seq x y z
N MET A 1 15.89 3.98 -0.85
CA MET A 1 15.78 5.46 -0.81
C MET A 1 14.33 5.83 -0.49
N LEU A 2 14.09 6.71 0.49
CA LEU A 2 12.75 7.24 0.76
C LEU A 2 12.35 8.22 -0.35
N LEU A 3 11.17 8.05 -0.93
CA LEU A 3 10.62 8.93 -1.97
C LEU A 3 9.59 9.91 -1.40
N HIS A 4 8.68 9.41 -0.57
CA HIS A 4 7.59 10.19 0.03
C HIS A 4 7.31 9.72 1.46
N ASP A 5 6.94 10.65 2.35
CA ASP A 5 6.42 10.41 3.70
C ASP A 5 5.31 11.42 3.99
N PHE A 6 4.07 10.94 4.14
CA PHE A 6 2.89 11.79 4.29
C PHE A 6 1.77 11.07 5.03
N ILE A 7 0.75 11.82 5.45
CA ILE A 7 -0.51 11.28 5.95
C ILE A 7 -1.53 11.33 4.82
N TYR A 8 -2.12 10.18 4.50
CA TYR A 8 -3.22 10.07 3.55
C TYR A 8 -4.52 9.87 4.31
N GLU A 9 -5.49 10.75 4.06
CA GLU A 9 -6.81 10.70 4.69
C GLU A 9 -7.92 10.63 3.64
N TRP A 10 -9.01 9.95 3.98
CA TRP A 10 -10.24 9.95 3.18
C TRP A 10 -11.46 10.04 4.10
N ASP A 11 -12.54 10.63 3.58
CA ASP A 11 -13.75 10.93 4.34
C ASP A 11 -14.90 9.94 4.05
N GLY A 12 -14.67 8.95 3.20
CA GLY A 12 -15.67 7.96 2.80
C GLY A 12 -16.58 8.40 1.66
N LYS A 13 -16.37 9.58 1.06
CA LYS A 13 -17.20 10.09 -0.04
C LYS A 13 -16.54 9.86 -1.39
N SER A 14 -17.38 9.59 -2.40
CA SER A 14 -16.92 9.61 -3.80
C SER A 14 -16.64 11.05 -4.21
N SER A 15 -15.45 11.30 -4.71
CA SER A 15 -15.11 12.56 -5.38
C SER A 15 -14.98 12.29 -6.88
N LYS A 16 -15.66 13.10 -7.69
CA LYS A 16 -15.52 13.09 -9.17
C LYS A 16 -15.88 11.77 -9.85
N GLY A 17 -16.79 10.99 -9.27
CA GLY A 17 -17.28 9.73 -9.84
C GLY A 17 -16.34 8.53 -9.65
N GLU A 18 -15.20 8.70 -8.97
CA GLU A 18 -14.35 7.57 -8.58
C GLU A 18 -14.87 6.93 -7.28
N LYS A 19 -14.81 5.59 -7.21
CA LYS A 19 -15.12 4.85 -5.99
C LYS A 19 -14.12 5.20 -4.88
N PRO A 20 -14.57 5.54 -3.66
CA PRO A 20 -13.66 5.83 -2.57
C PRO A 20 -12.89 4.57 -2.14
N ILE A 21 -11.84 4.75 -1.34
CA ILE A 21 -11.07 3.63 -0.75
C ILE A 21 -12.01 2.69 0.00
N SER A 22 -12.80 3.27 0.90
CA SER A 22 -13.93 2.67 1.59
C SER A 22 -15.00 3.74 1.79
N TRP A 23 -16.23 3.33 2.11
CA TRP A 23 -17.33 4.24 2.45
C TRP A 23 -17.25 4.81 3.87
N TRP A 24 -16.21 4.45 4.61
CA TRP A 24 -15.95 4.87 5.97
C TRP A 24 -14.64 5.64 6.00
N PRO A 25 -14.51 6.70 6.80
CA PRO A 25 -13.28 7.48 6.84
C PRO A 25 -12.09 6.64 7.32
N GLY A 26 -10.90 7.08 6.93
CA GLY A 26 -9.66 6.51 7.44
C GLY A 26 -8.46 7.40 7.21
N SER A 27 -7.37 7.05 7.88
CA SER A 27 -6.13 7.84 7.86
C SER A 27 -4.93 6.92 8.09
N TYR A 28 -3.96 6.99 7.19
CA TYR A 28 -2.73 6.21 7.25
C TYR A 28 -1.52 7.11 6.99
N ARG A 29 -0.46 6.93 7.77
CA ARG A 29 0.87 7.42 7.42
C ARG A 29 1.43 6.47 6.36
N VAL A 30 1.89 7.06 5.27
CA VAL A 30 2.35 6.36 4.07
C VAL A 30 3.79 6.75 3.83
N LYS A 31 4.67 5.75 3.74
CA LYS A 31 6.01 5.92 3.20
C LYS A 31 6.16 5.15 1.90
N ILE A 32 6.60 5.84 0.84
CA ILE A 32 6.93 5.23 -0.44
C ILE A 32 8.45 5.15 -0.53
N VAL A 33 8.99 3.94 -0.67
CA VAL A 33 10.42 3.65 -0.61
C VAL A 33 10.84 2.93 -1.88
N ARG A 34 11.87 3.45 -2.56
CA ARG A 34 12.55 2.73 -3.63
C ARG A 34 13.47 1.66 -3.02
N LEU A 35 13.21 0.40 -3.38
CA LEU A 35 13.98 -0.77 -2.94
C LEU A 35 15.13 -1.10 -3.89
N ALA A 36 14.91 -0.97 -5.20
CA ALA A 36 15.93 -1.20 -6.22
C ALA A 36 16.79 0.06 -6.40
N THR A 37 18.06 -0.02 -6.02
CA THR A 37 19.02 1.09 -6.12
C THR A 37 20.04 0.91 -7.23
N ASP A 38 20.18 -0.31 -7.78
CA ASP A 38 21.28 -0.60 -8.71
C ASP A 38 20.87 -0.35 -10.17
N SER A 39 21.75 0.33 -10.89
CA SER A 39 21.64 0.63 -12.32
C SER A 39 22.15 -0.49 -13.23
N ASN A 40 22.67 -1.59 -12.65
CA ASN A 40 23.34 -2.66 -13.38
C ASN A 40 22.35 -3.71 -13.92
N ASN A 41 21.55 -3.39 -14.94
CA ASN A 41 20.80 -4.35 -15.78
C ASN A 41 19.99 -5.48 -15.07
N ILE A 42 19.77 -5.41 -13.76
CA ILE A 42 19.03 -6.39 -12.98
C ILE A 42 17.57 -5.93 -12.91
N SER A 43 16.68 -6.73 -13.50
CA SER A 43 15.23 -6.51 -13.37
C SER A 43 14.75 -7.09 -12.04
N TYR A 44 14.65 -6.25 -11.01
CA TYR A 44 14.05 -6.67 -9.74
C TYR A 44 12.56 -7.00 -9.92
N LEU A 45 12.11 -8.04 -9.23
CA LEU A 45 10.69 -8.42 -9.20
C LEU A 45 9.84 -7.38 -8.45
N VAL A 46 10.43 -6.69 -7.48
CA VAL A 46 9.82 -5.59 -6.72
C VAL A 46 10.76 -4.40 -6.73
N HIS A 47 10.27 -3.23 -7.13
CA HIS A 47 11.07 -1.99 -7.21
C HIS A 47 10.79 -1.05 -6.05
N THR A 48 9.59 -1.11 -5.49
CA THR A 48 9.07 -0.13 -4.53
C THR A 48 8.39 -0.84 -3.36
N ALA A 49 8.50 -0.28 -2.16
CA ALA A 49 7.65 -0.61 -1.03
C ALA A 49 6.77 0.60 -0.70
N VAL A 50 5.49 0.32 -0.42
CA VAL A 50 4.58 1.26 0.20
C VAL A 50 4.29 0.74 1.61
N ILE A 51 4.76 1.48 2.60
CA ILE A 51 4.65 1.15 4.03
C ILE A 51 3.54 1.99 4.62
N LEU A 52 2.58 1.31 5.26
CA LEU A 52 1.33 1.86 5.74
C LEU A 52 1.27 1.66 7.24
N LYS A 53 1.04 2.74 7.99
CA LYS A 53 0.71 2.66 9.41
C LYS A 53 -0.54 3.47 9.69
N ASN A 54 -1.47 2.90 10.46
CA ASN A 54 -2.66 3.61 10.88
C ASN A 54 -2.26 4.92 11.60
N ALA A 55 -2.74 6.07 11.13
CA ALA A 55 -2.34 7.38 11.65
C ALA A 55 -3.26 7.93 12.75
N LYS A 56 -4.45 7.35 12.96
CA LYS A 56 -5.40 7.83 13.97
C LYS A 56 -5.37 6.96 15.22
N THR A 57 -5.11 7.61 16.36
CA THR A 57 -5.09 7.01 17.69
C THR A 57 -6.48 6.70 18.25
N ASN A 58 -7.56 7.16 17.62
CA ASN A 58 -8.93 6.84 18.02
C ASN A 58 -9.47 5.64 17.21
N PRO A 59 -9.64 4.45 17.83
CA PRO A 59 -10.05 3.23 17.15
C PRO A 59 -11.47 3.29 16.55
N ALA A 60 -12.32 4.19 17.05
CA ALA A 60 -13.74 4.21 16.69
C ALA A 60 -14.02 4.73 15.26
N MET A 61 -13.07 5.40 14.62
CA MET A 61 -13.26 6.04 13.31
C MET A 61 -12.05 5.87 12.38
N ASN A 62 -11.48 4.66 12.33
CA ASN A 62 -10.47 4.36 11.31
C ASN A 62 -10.70 3.01 10.63
N THR A 63 -10.99 3.07 9.34
CA THR A 63 -11.20 1.87 8.54
C THR A 63 -9.88 1.16 8.27
N SER A 64 -9.77 -0.09 8.70
CA SER A 64 -8.63 -0.94 8.33
C SER A 64 -8.57 -1.16 6.82
N LEU A 65 -7.37 -1.07 6.25
CA LEU A 65 -7.12 -1.36 4.83
C LEU A 65 -7.18 -2.85 4.50
N LYS A 66 -7.34 -3.75 5.46
CA LYS A 66 -7.36 -5.21 5.24
C LYS A 66 -8.27 -5.66 4.09
N ASN A 67 -9.45 -5.04 3.97
CA ASN A 67 -10.44 -5.34 2.94
C ASN A 67 -10.44 -4.34 1.77
N TYR A 68 -9.71 -3.22 1.88
CA TYR A 68 -9.78 -2.09 0.96
C TYR A 68 -8.43 -1.74 0.32
N ILE A 69 -7.38 -2.52 0.61
CA ILE A 69 -6.01 -2.28 0.13
C ILE A 69 -5.93 -2.20 -1.40
N HIS A 70 -6.79 -2.89 -2.15
CA HIS A 70 -6.86 -2.79 -3.61
C HIS A 70 -7.29 -1.40 -4.10
N ASN A 71 -8.31 -0.80 -3.48
CA ASN A 71 -8.75 0.56 -3.84
C ASN A 71 -7.68 1.57 -3.46
N PHE A 72 -7.09 1.41 -2.27
CA PHE A 72 -5.98 2.25 -1.81
C PHE A 72 -4.79 2.15 -2.77
N ALA A 73 -4.37 0.94 -3.11
CA ALA A 73 -3.26 0.67 -4.01
C ALA A 73 -3.51 1.27 -5.40
N ARG A 74 -4.72 1.16 -5.94
CA ARG A 74 -5.11 1.79 -7.21
C ARG A 74 -4.94 3.31 -7.17
N ILE A 75 -5.46 3.96 -6.13
CA ILE A 75 -5.43 5.43 -6.01
C ILE A 75 -3.99 5.92 -5.84
N ILE A 76 -3.25 5.37 -4.88
CA ILE A 76 -1.85 5.75 -4.64
C ILE A 76 -0.97 5.43 -5.85
N SER A 77 -1.21 4.32 -6.54
CA SER A 77 -0.45 3.99 -7.75
C SER A 77 -0.70 4.96 -8.88
N LYS A 78 -1.95 5.42 -9.06
CA LYS A 78 -2.28 6.46 -10.04
C LYS A 78 -1.64 7.80 -9.68
N GLU A 79 -1.68 8.19 -8.40
CA GLU A 79 -1.15 9.46 -7.92
C GLU A 79 0.38 9.53 -7.96
N TYR A 80 1.07 8.45 -7.59
CA TYR A 80 2.53 8.40 -7.48
C TYR A 80 3.21 7.58 -8.60
N ASN A 81 2.47 7.25 -9.65
CA ASN A 81 2.93 6.49 -10.81
C ASN A 81 3.62 5.15 -10.43
N LEU A 82 2.97 4.38 -9.55
CA LEU A 82 3.48 3.08 -9.10
C LEU A 82 2.92 1.94 -9.95
N ASN A 83 3.71 0.89 -10.13
CA ASN A 83 3.21 -0.38 -10.64
C ASN A 83 2.75 -1.25 -9.47
N ILE A 84 1.44 -1.53 -9.38
CA ILE A 84 0.84 -2.30 -8.27
C ILE A 84 1.52 -3.66 -8.11
N ASP A 85 1.77 -4.36 -9.22
CA ASP A 85 2.33 -5.73 -9.22
C ASP A 85 3.81 -5.76 -8.82
N LYS A 86 4.53 -4.64 -9.01
CA LYS A 86 5.95 -4.48 -8.64
C LYS A 86 6.15 -3.70 -7.34
N THR A 87 5.08 -3.54 -6.55
CA THR A 87 5.09 -2.81 -5.28
C THR A 87 4.79 -3.75 -4.11
N LEU A 88 5.64 -3.73 -3.09
CA LEU A 88 5.34 -4.37 -1.80
C LEU A 88 4.43 -3.47 -0.98
N TRP A 89 3.20 -3.93 -0.74
CA TRP A 89 2.21 -3.23 0.09
C TRP A 89 2.28 -3.76 1.51
N ILE A 90 2.80 -2.96 2.43
CA ILE A 90 3.17 -3.39 3.78
C ILE A 90 2.33 -2.63 4.80
N GLU A 91 1.63 -3.34 5.67
CA GLU A 91 0.89 -2.74 6.79
C GLU A 91 1.62 -3.01 8.11
N LEU A 92 1.87 -1.93 8.86
CA LEU A 92 2.41 -1.91 10.21
C LEU A 92 1.24 -1.82 11.20
N ASP A 93 1.06 -2.89 11.95
CA ASP A 93 0.08 -3.04 13.02
C ASP A 93 0.69 -3.98 14.09
N ASP A 94 -0.12 -4.66 14.91
CA ASP A 94 0.32 -5.72 15.84
C ASP A 94 1.26 -6.76 15.18
N LYS A 95 1.05 -7.01 13.87
CA LYS A 95 1.93 -7.85 13.04
C LYS A 95 2.22 -7.10 11.75
N ILE A 96 3.48 -7.11 11.32
CA ILE A 96 3.87 -6.58 10.00
C ILE A 96 3.42 -7.56 8.92
N ARG A 97 2.52 -7.12 8.05
CA ARG A 97 1.95 -7.93 6.98
C ARG A 97 2.18 -7.33 5.62
N VAL A 98 2.24 -8.19 4.62
CA VAL A 98 2.37 -7.83 3.21
C VAL A 98 1.10 -8.27 2.49
N ALA A 99 0.45 -7.34 1.79
CA ALA A 99 -0.65 -7.63 0.90
C ALA A 99 -0.13 -8.06 -0.48
N SER A 100 -0.70 -9.12 -1.02
CA SER A 100 -0.51 -9.53 -2.41
C SER A 100 -1.81 -9.24 -3.15
N LEU A 101 -1.73 -8.40 -4.18
CA LEU A 101 -2.85 -8.03 -5.04
C LEU A 101 -2.68 -8.77 -6.35
N ASN A 102 -3.49 -9.80 -6.58
CA ASN A 102 -3.43 -10.59 -7.81
C ASN A 102 -4.59 -10.16 -8.71
N PRO A 103 -4.33 -9.61 -9.90
CA PRO A 103 -5.40 -9.20 -10.81
C PRO A 103 -6.18 -10.43 -11.27
N GLU A 104 -7.49 -10.43 -11.02
CA GLU A 104 -8.43 -11.34 -11.66
C GLU A 104 -8.77 -10.77 -13.03
N GLN A 105 -8.24 -11.40 -14.09
CA GLN A 105 -8.72 -11.11 -15.44
C GLN A 105 -10.12 -11.69 -15.60
N LYS A 106 -11.13 -10.82 -15.56
CA LYS A 106 -12.49 -11.12 -16.02
C LYS A 106 -12.80 -10.28 -17.25
N LEU A 107 -13.85 -10.65 -17.98
CA LEU A 107 -14.39 -9.93 -19.16
C LEU A 107 -14.93 -8.52 -18.85
N SER A 108 -14.64 -7.96 -17.67
CA SER A 108 -15.04 -6.62 -17.23
C SER A 108 -13.99 -5.58 -17.61
N PRO A 109 -14.37 -4.34 -17.93
CA PRO A 109 -13.40 -3.25 -18.13
C PRO A 109 -12.61 -2.89 -16.85
N GLU A 110 -13.10 -3.28 -15.68
CA GLU A 110 -12.39 -3.07 -14.41
C GLU A 110 -11.58 -4.29 -13.98
N ILE A 111 -10.30 -4.08 -13.66
CA ILE A 111 -9.43 -5.09 -13.06
C ILE A 111 -9.88 -5.29 -11.61
N LEU A 112 -10.40 -6.49 -11.32
CA LEU A 112 -10.64 -6.93 -9.95
C LEU A 112 -9.35 -7.53 -9.39
N TYR A 113 -9.18 -7.49 -8.07
CA TYR A 113 -8.02 -8.07 -7.41
C TYR A 113 -8.44 -9.09 -6.36
N THR A 114 -7.87 -10.30 -6.41
CA THR A 114 -7.85 -11.19 -5.26
C THR A 114 -6.78 -10.71 -4.29
N ILE A 115 -7.15 -10.55 -3.02
CA ILE A 115 -6.24 -10.04 -1.97
C ILE A 115 -5.90 -11.18 -1.02
N SER A 116 -4.61 -11.36 -0.78
CA SER A 116 -4.13 -12.22 0.30
C SER A 116 -3.12 -11.47 1.17
N TRP A 117 -3.10 -11.80 2.46
CA TRP A 117 -2.19 -11.20 3.43
C TRP A 117 -1.28 -12.29 3.99
N ARG A 118 0.01 -11.97 4.07
CA ARG A 118 1.01 -12.85 4.69
C ARG A 118 1.90 -12.06 5.64
N SER A 119 2.57 -12.75 6.55
CA SER A 119 3.66 -12.15 7.32
C SER A 119 4.78 -11.67 6.38
N ILE A 120 5.40 -10.55 6.76
CA ILE A 120 6.61 -10.07 6.09
C ILE A 120 7.73 -11.12 6.20
N ARG A 121 8.48 -11.32 5.12
CA ARG A 121 9.62 -12.23 5.12
C ARG A 121 10.85 -11.55 5.74
N PRO A 122 11.80 -12.30 6.32
CA PRO A 122 12.97 -11.71 6.96
C PRO A 122 13.80 -10.78 6.05
N ASN A 123 13.95 -11.13 4.78
CA ASN A 123 14.66 -10.30 3.80
C ASN A 123 13.91 -9.00 3.48
N GLU A 124 12.57 -9.06 3.31
CA GLU A 124 11.73 -7.88 3.11
C GLU A 124 11.80 -6.95 4.32
N LEU A 125 11.70 -7.52 5.53
CA LEU A 125 11.83 -6.77 6.78
C LEU A 125 13.19 -6.09 6.88
N ALA A 126 14.28 -6.79 6.55
CA ALA A 126 15.62 -6.21 6.56
C ALA A 126 15.73 -5.00 5.61
N MET A 127 15.11 -5.07 4.43
CA MET A 127 15.12 -3.96 3.46
C MET A 127 14.34 -2.73 3.95
N ILE A 128 13.23 -2.94 4.66
CA ILE A 128 12.38 -1.83 5.11
C ILE A 128 12.72 -1.31 6.51
N LYS A 129 13.49 -2.06 7.30
CA LYS A 129 13.84 -1.75 8.70
C LYS A 129 14.30 -0.28 8.92
N PRO A 130 15.14 0.32 8.05
CA PRO A 130 15.57 1.71 8.23
C PRO A 130 14.43 2.74 8.13
N TYR A 131 13.31 2.40 7.49
CA TYR A 131 12.23 3.33 7.18
C TYR A 131 11.05 3.25 8.15
N ILE A 132 11.03 2.25 9.05
CA ILE A 132 9.91 1.99 9.97
C ILE A 132 10.19 2.38 11.42
N THR A 133 11.41 2.82 11.75
CA THR A 133 11.82 3.04 13.15
C THR A 133 11.09 4.23 13.79
N ASP A 134 10.75 5.23 13.00
CA ASP A 134 10.07 6.46 13.39
C ASP A 134 8.57 6.48 13.00
N MET A 135 8.05 5.36 12.49
CA MET A 135 6.65 5.24 12.10
C MET A 135 5.79 4.86 13.27
#